data_AF-A0A9X7YU28-F1
#
_entry.id   AF-A0A9X7YU28-F1
#
_cell.length_a   1.000
_cell.length_b   1.000
_cell.length_c   1.000
_cell.angle_alpha   90.00
_cell.angle_beta   90.00
_cell.angle_gamma   90.00
#
_symmetry.space_group_name_H-M   'P 1'
#
loop_
_entity.id
_entity.type
_entity.pdbx_description
1 polymer ?
#
loop_
_entity_poly.entity_id
_entity_poly.type
_entity_poly.pdbx_seq_one_letter_code
_entity_poly.pdbx_strand_id
1 'polypeptide(L)'
;MTDFTLNAQVRSDLGKGASRRLRRNASLVPAVIYGGDKAPLSISILAKELAKLLENEASFSHVLSLNVDGQNESVLIKALQRHPAKSFVLHADFVRVVAGQKLTATVPLHFINQESSVGVKQQGGEILHNINEVEVSCLPQDLPEFIEVDMANVEVGQVLHMTDLKLPKGVELVSLAHGSDLPVANVHAPRVNKDDTKEEGAAE
;
A
#
# COMPACT_ATOMS: atom_id res chain seq x y z
N MET A 1 14.50 -12.59 5.03
CA MET A 1 13.18 -12.96 5.58
C MET A 1 12.93 -12.06 6.76
N THR A 2 12.20 -10.97 6.53
CA THR A 2 11.68 -10.12 7.59
C THR A 2 10.46 -10.81 8.16
N ASP A 3 10.60 -11.50 9.28
CA ASP A 3 9.47 -12.15 9.93
C ASP A 3 8.60 -11.09 10.60
N PHE A 4 7.43 -10.81 10.03
CA PHE A 4 6.47 -9.88 10.60
C PHE A 4 5.56 -10.59 11.60
N THR A 5 5.98 -10.60 12.86
CA THR A 5 5.19 -11.15 13.98
C THR A 5 4.51 -10.04 14.78
N LEU A 6 3.21 -10.15 15.01
CA LEU A 6 2.44 -9.26 15.89
C LEU A 6 1.79 -10.04 17.02
N ASN A 7 1.80 -9.48 18.23
CA ASN A 7 1.06 -10.04 19.35
C ASN A 7 -0.31 -9.38 19.47
N ALA A 8 -1.33 -10.19 19.71
CA ALA A 8 -2.69 -9.75 19.91
C ALA A 8 -3.34 -10.47 21.07
N GLN A 9 -4.32 -9.80 21.67
CA GLN A 9 -5.14 -10.33 22.76
C GLN A 9 -6.59 -10.39 22.31
N VAL A 10 -7.31 -11.46 22.67
CA VAL A 10 -8.75 -11.53 22.40
C VAL A 10 -9.49 -10.46 23.21
N ARG A 11 -10.42 -9.76 22.56
CA ARG A 11 -11.28 -8.77 23.22
C ARG A 11 -12.70 -9.31 23.41
N SER A 12 -13.26 -9.08 24.59
CA SER A 12 -14.67 -9.35 24.90
C SER A 12 -15.51 -8.07 24.98
N ASP A 13 -14.92 -6.94 25.38
CA ASP A 13 -15.61 -5.65 25.48
C ASP A 13 -15.72 -4.98 24.09
N LEU A 14 -16.95 -4.86 23.60
CA LEU A 14 -17.27 -4.36 22.25
C LEU A 14 -18.02 -3.01 22.31
N GLY A 15 -17.92 -2.25 21.23
CA GLY A 15 -18.65 -1.00 21.04
C GLY A 15 -17.82 0.27 21.21
N LYS A 16 -18.51 1.42 21.11
CA LYS A 16 -17.89 2.75 20.98
C LYS A 16 -17.13 3.19 22.23
N GLY A 17 -17.72 2.98 23.42
CA GLY A 17 -17.13 3.38 24.70
C GLY A 17 -15.87 2.57 25.02
N ALA A 18 -15.98 1.25 24.93
CA ALA A 18 -14.89 0.29 25.09
C ALA A 18 -13.70 0.63 24.18
N SER A 19 -13.94 0.75 22.88
CA SER A 19 -12.90 1.03 21.89
C SER A 19 -12.21 2.38 22.08
N ARG A 20 -12.90 3.38 22.65
CA ARG A 20 -12.30 4.69 22.98
C ARG A 20 -11.42 4.61 24.22
N ARG A 21 -11.85 3.91 25.26
CA ARG A 21 -11.05 3.68 26.47
C ARG A 21 -9.80 2.85 26.16
N LEU A 22 -9.95 1.82 25.33
CA LEU A 22 -8.87 0.93 24.92
C LEU A 22 -7.74 1.70 24.21
N ARG A 23 -8.09 2.62 23.30
CA ARG A 23 -7.13 3.52 22.64
C ARG A 23 -6.52 4.56 23.60
N ARG A 24 -7.32 5.16 24.48
CA ARG A 24 -6.87 6.26 25.36
C ARG A 24 -6.03 5.79 26.54
N ASN A 25 -6.46 4.72 27.20
CA ASN A 25 -5.93 4.31 28.49
C ASN A 25 -4.89 3.18 28.37
N ALA A 26 -5.09 2.26 27.42
CA ALA A 26 -4.22 1.09 27.25
C ALA A 26 -3.29 1.20 26.02
N SER A 27 -3.42 2.25 25.20
CA SER A 27 -2.67 2.43 23.96
C SER A 27 -2.74 1.20 23.03
N LEU A 28 -3.89 0.53 23.04
CA LEU A 28 -4.20 -0.61 22.19
C LEU A 28 -5.04 -0.14 20.99
N VAL A 29 -4.96 -0.86 19.88
CA VAL A 29 -5.76 -0.66 18.67
C VAL A 29 -6.72 -1.84 18.55
N PRO A 30 -8.04 -1.60 18.43
CA PRO A 30 -8.99 -2.66 18.14
C PRO A 30 -8.78 -3.17 16.71
N ALA A 31 -8.77 -4.48 16.52
CA ALA A 31 -8.66 -5.10 15.20
C ALA A 31 -9.52 -6.35 15.07
N VAL A 32 -9.86 -6.75 13.85
CA VAL A 32 -10.69 -7.95 13.61
C VAL A 32 -9.95 -8.88 12.66
N ILE A 33 -9.96 -10.16 12.99
CA ILE A 33 -9.51 -11.23 12.08
C ILE A 33 -10.75 -11.93 11.54
N TYR A 34 -10.89 -12.01 10.23
CA TYR A 34 -11.97 -12.73 9.56
C TYR A 34 -11.46 -13.49 8.33
N GLY A 35 -12.35 -14.24 7.68
CA GLY A 35 -11.99 -15.06 6.52
C GLY A 35 -11.60 -16.48 6.88
N GLY A 36 -11.43 -17.30 5.84
CA GLY A 36 -11.40 -18.75 5.93
C GLY A 36 -12.71 -19.32 6.47
N ASP A 37 -12.63 -20.51 7.08
CA ASP A 37 -13.80 -21.25 7.59
C ASP A 37 -14.12 -20.95 9.06
N LYS A 38 -13.39 -20.02 9.69
CA LYS A 38 -13.55 -19.67 11.12
C LYS A 38 -14.39 -18.41 11.30
N ALA A 39 -15.11 -18.34 12.42
CA ALA A 39 -15.82 -17.14 12.84
C ALA A 39 -14.87 -15.93 12.98
N PRO A 40 -15.39 -14.69 12.78
CA PRO A 40 -14.62 -13.47 12.98
C PRO A 40 -14.23 -13.33 14.45
N LEU A 41 -12.96 -12.99 14.69
CA LEU A 41 -12.39 -12.83 16.03
C LEU A 41 -12.03 -11.37 16.26
N SER A 42 -12.57 -10.81 17.34
CA SER A 42 -12.24 -9.45 17.76
C SER A 42 -11.01 -9.47 18.66
N ILE A 43 -9.97 -8.77 18.24
CA ILE A 43 -8.67 -8.71 18.92
C ILE A 43 -8.29 -7.27 19.26
N SER A 44 -7.28 -7.12 20.10
CA SER A 44 -6.58 -5.86 20.38
C SER A 44 -5.09 -6.04 20.22
N ILE A 45 -4.45 -5.05 19.58
CA ILE A 45 -3.01 -5.06 19.26
C ILE A 45 -2.36 -3.84 19.90
N LEU A 46 -1.09 -3.93 20.30
CA LEU A 46 -0.36 -2.77 20.82
C LEU A 46 -0.13 -1.73 19.71
N ALA A 47 -0.53 -0.48 19.94
CA ALA A 47 -0.42 0.57 18.92
C ALA A 47 1.01 0.80 18.44
N LYS A 48 1.99 0.65 19.33
CA LYS A 48 3.42 0.80 19.02
C LYS A 48 3.93 -0.29 18.09
N GLU A 49 3.53 -1.54 18.31
CA GLU A 49 3.92 -2.67 17.46
C GLU A 49 3.30 -2.53 16.07
N LEU A 50 2.02 -2.17 16.00
CA LEU A 50 1.34 -1.92 14.73
C LEU A 50 1.96 -0.75 13.97
N ALA A 51 2.32 0.34 14.66
CA ALA A 51 2.98 1.49 14.03
C ALA A 51 4.34 1.08 13.42
N LYS A 52 5.17 0.33 14.16
CA LYS A 52 6.46 -0.18 13.67
C LYS A 52 6.29 -1.10 12.46
N LEU A 53 5.23 -1.91 12.44
CA LEU A 53 4.95 -2.77 11.29
C LEU A 53 4.61 -1.93 10.05
N LEU A 54 3.78 -0.90 10.22
CA LEU A 54 3.35 0.00 9.15
C LEU A 54 4.43 0.96 8.65
N GLU A 55 5.58 1.06 9.33
CA GLU A 55 6.77 1.75 8.79
C GLU A 55 7.38 1.01 7.61
N ASN A 56 7.11 -0.29 7.46
CA ASN A 56 7.56 -1.08 6.32
C ASN A 56 6.51 -1.02 5.20
N GLU A 57 6.94 -0.61 4.02
CA GLU A 57 6.06 -0.44 2.84
C GLU A 57 5.42 -1.78 2.42
N ALA A 58 6.19 -2.88 2.49
CA ALA A 58 5.71 -4.22 2.17
C ALA A 58 4.71 -4.80 3.19
N SER A 59 4.34 -4.08 4.24
CA SER A 59 3.44 -4.60 5.30
C SER A 59 2.04 -4.94 4.80
N PHE A 60 1.56 -4.27 3.74
CA PHE A 60 0.26 -4.53 3.12
C PHE A 60 0.30 -5.69 2.11
N SER A 61 1.47 -5.94 1.54
CA SER A 61 1.76 -6.97 0.55
C SER A 61 2.60 -8.10 1.15
N HIS A 62 2.36 -8.44 2.42
CA HIS A 62 3.05 -9.56 3.06
C HIS A 62 2.16 -10.34 4.01
N VAL A 63 2.43 -11.65 4.14
CA VAL A 63 1.73 -12.53 5.07
C VAL A 63 2.31 -12.33 6.47
N LEU A 64 1.47 -11.88 7.39
CA LEU A 64 1.83 -11.61 8.77
C LEU A 64 1.52 -12.81 9.65
N SER A 65 2.38 -13.08 10.64
CA SER A 65 2.10 -14.05 11.68
C SER A 65 1.54 -13.34 12.91
N LEU A 66 0.27 -13.54 13.21
CA LEU A 66 -0.40 -12.89 14.32
C LEU A 66 -0.60 -13.91 15.45
N ASN A 67 0.06 -13.68 16.59
CA ASN A 67 -0.04 -14.50 17.79
C ASN A 67 -1.21 -14.01 18.66
N VAL A 68 -2.30 -14.77 18.69
CA VAL A 68 -3.46 -14.53 19.54
C VAL A 68 -3.40 -15.45 20.74
N ASP A 69 -3.06 -14.93 21.91
CA ASP A 69 -3.04 -15.67 23.19
C ASP A 69 -2.32 -17.04 23.11
N GLY A 70 -1.23 -17.12 22.33
CA GLY A 70 -0.42 -18.33 22.13
C GLY A 70 -0.73 -19.13 20.87
N GLN A 71 -1.75 -18.73 20.09
CA GLN A 71 -2.06 -19.34 18.79
C GLN A 71 -1.61 -18.45 17.63
N ASN A 72 -0.77 -18.98 16.76
CA ASN A 72 -0.33 -18.26 15.56
C ASN A 72 -1.33 -18.44 14.42
N GLU A 73 -1.84 -17.33 13.88
CA GLU A 73 -2.64 -17.30 12.66
C GLU A 73 -1.91 -16.51 11.57
N SER A 74 -1.86 -17.05 10.35
CA SER A 74 -1.36 -16.34 9.17
C SER A 74 -2.44 -15.41 8.62
N VAL A 75 -2.15 -14.12 8.57
CA VAL A 75 -3.11 -13.07 8.21
C VAL A 75 -2.51 -12.04 7.26
N LEU A 76 -3.35 -11.35 6.51
CA LEU A 76 -2.99 -10.23 5.65
C LEU A 76 -3.80 -8.99 6.06
N ILE A 77 -3.18 -7.81 6.03
CA ILE A 77 -3.90 -6.54 6.28
C ILE A 77 -4.79 -6.26 5.06
N LYS A 78 -6.10 -6.22 5.27
CA LYS A 78 -7.06 -5.87 4.21
C LYS A 78 -7.48 -4.41 4.25
N ALA A 79 -7.65 -3.86 5.46
CA ALA A 79 -8.04 -2.46 5.61
C ALA A 79 -7.45 -1.87 6.89
N LEU A 80 -7.14 -0.58 6.80
CA LEU A 80 -6.59 0.18 7.90
C LEU A 80 -7.35 1.51 8.02
N GLN A 81 -7.93 1.76 9.19
CA GLN A 81 -8.55 3.04 9.48
C GLN A 81 -7.56 3.92 10.24
N ARG A 82 -7.20 5.07 9.67
CA ARG A 82 -6.33 6.06 10.30
C ARG A 82 -7.14 7.23 10.83
N HIS A 83 -6.64 7.88 11.88
CA HIS A 83 -7.27 9.09 12.39
C HIS A 83 -6.99 10.25 11.40
N PRO A 84 -8.00 11.01 10.96
CA PRO A 84 -7.82 12.00 9.88
C PRO A 84 -6.92 13.17 10.27
N ALA A 85 -6.93 13.60 11.54
CA ALA A 85 -6.12 14.72 12.01
C ALA A 85 -4.85 14.33 12.78
N LYS A 86 -4.65 13.04 13.10
CA LYS A 86 -3.56 12.59 13.97
C LYS A 86 -2.97 11.32 13.39
N SER A 87 -1.66 11.16 13.44
CA SER A 87 -0.93 10.06 12.81
C SER A 87 -0.99 8.74 13.60
N PHE A 88 -2.18 8.28 14.00
CA PHE A 88 -2.35 6.97 14.65
C PHE A 88 -3.51 6.17 14.06
N VAL A 89 -3.42 4.84 14.23
CA VAL A 89 -4.39 3.87 13.71
C VAL A 89 -5.59 3.75 14.64
N LEU A 90 -6.80 3.78 14.06
CA LEU A 90 -8.08 3.63 14.76
C LEU A 90 -8.56 2.19 14.82
N HIS A 91 -8.42 1.48 13.71
CA HIS A 91 -8.86 0.10 13.55
C HIS A 91 -8.04 -0.58 12.46
N ALA A 92 -7.83 -1.89 12.58
CA ALA A 92 -7.20 -2.71 11.56
C ALA A 92 -8.03 -3.96 11.26
N ASP A 93 -8.11 -4.31 9.99
CA ASP A 93 -8.86 -5.44 9.47
C ASP A 93 -7.88 -6.44 8.86
N PHE A 94 -7.91 -7.66 9.39
CA PHE A 94 -7.06 -8.75 8.96
C PHE A 94 -7.90 -9.86 8.32
N VAL A 95 -7.42 -10.37 7.19
CA VAL A 95 -7.99 -11.53 6.50
C VAL A 95 -7.08 -12.73 6.73
N ARG A 96 -7.66 -13.88 7.11
CA ARG A 96 -6.93 -15.13 7.25
C ARG A 96 -6.46 -15.63 5.88
N VAL A 97 -5.20 -16.03 5.83
CA VAL A 97 -4.60 -16.60 4.63
C VAL A 97 -4.84 -18.11 4.63
N VAL A 98 -5.61 -18.58 3.65
CA VAL A 98 -5.86 -20.03 3.45
C VAL A 98 -5.10 -20.48 2.20
N ALA A 99 -4.35 -21.56 2.33
CA ALA A 99 -3.62 -22.13 1.21
C ALA A 99 -4.59 -22.55 0.08
N GLY A 100 -4.31 -22.11 -1.15
CA GLY A 100 -5.09 -22.44 -2.34
C GLY A 100 -6.30 -21.54 -2.62
N GLN A 101 -6.62 -20.58 -1.75
CA GLN A 101 -7.63 -19.56 -2.04
C GLN A 101 -6.97 -18.30 -2.62
N LYS A 102 -7.53 -17.76 -3.71
CA LYS A 102 -7.13 -16.46 -4.23
C LYS A 102 -7.45 -15.38 -3.19
N LEU A 103 -6.52 -14.47 -2.96
CA LEU A 103 -6.69 -13.33 -2.08
C LEU A 103 -6.39 -12.04 -2.84
N THR A 104 -7.04 -10.97 -2.40
CA THR A 104 -6.79 -9.61 -2.90
C THR A 104 -5.89 -8.87 -1.93
N ALA A 105 -4.76 -8.34 -2.40
CA ALA A 105 -3.84 -7.53 -1.61
C ALA A 105 -3.53 -6.22 -2.33
N THR A 106 -3.16 -5.20 -1.56
CA THR A 106 -2.69 -3.92 -2.09
C THR A 106 -1.18 -3.95 -2.14
N VAL A 107 -0.61 -3.77 -3.33
CA VAL A 107 0.83 -3.88 -3.58
C VAL A 107 1.37 -2.53 -4.06
N PRO A 108 2.47 -2.02 -3.47
CA PRO A 108 3.11 -0.79 -3.92
C PRO A 108 3.81 -0.95 -5.28
N LEU A 109 3.85 0.14 -6.03
CA LEU A 109 4.55 0.27 -7.30
C LEU A 109 5.89 0.99 -7.08
N HIS A 110 6.98 0.38 -7.54
CA HIS A 110 8.31 0.97 -7.52
C HIS A 110 8.71 1.42 -8.92
N PHE A 111 8.83 2.73 -9.09
CA PHE A 111 9.22 3.34 -10.36
C PHE A 111 10.74 3.37 -10.49
N ILE A 112 11.28 2.55 -11.39
CA ILE A 112 12.71 2.48 -11.69
C ILE A 112 13.04 3.33 -12.92
N ASN A 113 14.32 3.69 -13.08
CA ASN A 113 14.82 4.43 -14.25
C ASN A 113 14.13 5.79 -14.50
N GLN A 114 13.58 6.43 -13.46
CA GLN A 114 12.92 7.73 -13.59
C GLN A 114 13.88 8.80 -14.12
N GLU A 115 15.09 8.88 -13.56
CA GLU A 115 16.09 9.87 -13.96
C GLU A 115 16.62 9.62 -15.37
N SER A 116 16.66 8.36 -15.84
CA SER A 116 17.18 7.99 -17.16
C SER A 116 16.13 7.98 -18.26
N SER A 117 14.87 8.26 -17.92
CA SER A 117 13.76 8.31 -18.86
C SER A 117 14.04 9.26 -20.03
N VAL A 118 13.72 8.83 -21.26
CA VAL A 118 13.85 9.65 -22.47
C VAL A 118 13.10 10.98 -22.32
N GLY A 119 11.87 10.92 -21.79
CA GLY A 119 11.03 12.09 -21.56
C GLY A 119 11.64 13.09 -20.57
N VAL A 120 12.37 12.62 -19.55
CA VAL A 120 13.00 13.50 -18.55
C VAL A 120 14.35 14.03 -19.05
N LYS A 121 15.26 13.16 -19.50
CA LYS A 121 16.62 13.57 -19.88
C LYS A 121 16.69 14.33 -21.19
N GLN A 122 15.98 13.86 -22.22
CA GLN A 122 16.12 14.42 -23.57
C GLN A 122 15.10 15.52 -23.83
N GLN A 123 13.90 15.40 -23.27
CA GLN A 123 12.77 16.29 -23.54
C GLN A 123 12.45 17.23 -22.35
N GLY A 124 13.17 17.10 -21.23
CA GLY A 124 13.05 17.98 -20.06
C GLY A 124 11.72 17.84 -19.32
N GLY A 125 11.00 16.74 -19.47
CA GLY A 125 9.72 16.46 -18.84
C GLY A 125 9.80 16.13 -17.34
N GLU A 126 8.66 16.21 -16.67
CA GLU A 126 8.47 15.77 -15.29
C GLU A 126 7.54 14.54 -15.23
N ILE A 127 7.91 13.56 -14.39
CA ILE A 127 7.10 12.36 -14.15
C ILE A 127 6.06 12.69 -13.08
N LEU A 128 4.79 12.44 -13.41
CA LEU A 128 3.69 12.46 -12.47
C LEU A 128 3.24 11.01 -12.20
N HIS A 129 3.28 10.63 -10.93
CA HIS A 129 2.74 9.35 -10.46
C HIS A 129 1.26 9.53 -10.13
N ASN A 130 0.37 8.91 -10.91
CA ASN A 130 -1.07 9.00 -10.68
C ASN A 130 -1.52 7.98 -9.63
N ILE A 131 -0.89 6.80 -9.64
CA ILE A 131 -1.18 5.69 -8.73
C ILE A 131 0.14 5.12 -8.22
N ASN A 132 0.26 4.98 -6.90
CA ASN A 132 1.45 4.39 -6.25
C ASN A 132 1.22 2.96 -5.76
N GLU A 133 -0.04 2.51 -5.69
CA GLU A 133 -0.42 1.21 -5.14
C GLU A 133 -1.53 0.62 -6.00
N VAL A 134 -1.50 -0.70 -6.20
CA VAL A 134 -2.48 -1.40 -7.04
C VAL A 134 -3.04 -2.61 -6.31
N GLU A 135 -4.32 -2.88 -6.50
CA GLU A 135 -4.96 -4.09 -6.00
C GLU A 135 -4.70 -5.27 -6.94
N VAL A 136 -4.11 -6.32 -6.38
CA VAL A 136 -3.80 -7.56 -7.07
C VAL A 136 -4.55 -8.73 -6.48
N SER A 137 -4.97 -9.65 -7.35
CA SER A 137 -5.55 -10.95 -7.01
C SER A 137 -4.52 -12.03 -7.32
N CYS A 138 -4.05 -12.73 -6.29
CA CYS A 138 -3.04 -13.78 -6.44
C CYS A 138 -3.22 -14.89 -5.40
N LEU A 139 -2.52 -16.00 -5.58
CA LEU A 139 -2.37 -17.00 -4.53
C LEU A 139 -1.40 -16.49 -3.45
N PRO A 140 -1.54 -16.91 -2.19
CA PRO A 140 -0.63 -16.49 -1.11
C PRO A 140 0.86 -16.75 -1.39
N GLN A 141 1.17 -17.75 -2.22
CA GLN A 141 2.54 -18.14 -2.59
C GLN A 141 3.16 -17.21 -3.63
N ASP A 142 2.34 -16.57 -4.46
CA ASP A 142 2.77 -15.74 -5.59
C ASP A 142 2.68 -14.26 -5.25
N LEU A 143 2.52 -13.92 -3.97
CA LEU A 143 2.26 -12.56 -3.52
C LEU A 143 3.54 -11.72 -3.61
N PRO A 144 3.59 -10.69 -4.48
CA PRO A 144 4.78 -9.86 -4.65
C PRO A 144 4.83 -8.77 -3.58
N GLU A 145 6.02 -8.48 -3.06
CA GLU A 145 6.22 -7.39 -2.11
C GLU A 145 6.03 -6.01 -2.78
N PHE A 146 6.49 -5.88 -4.03
CA PHE A 146 6.33 -4.69 -4.87
C PHE A 146 6.27 -5.08 -6.35
N ILE A 147 5.79 -4.17 -7.19
CA ILE A 147 5.81 -4.31 -8.65
C ILE A 147 6.69 -3.21 -9.24
N GLU A 148 7.67 -3.61 -10.05
CA GLU A 148 8.57 -2.66 -10.73
C GLU A 148 7.90 -2.07 -11.98
N VAL A 149 8.00 -0.75 -12.11
CA VAL A 149 7.53 0.01 -13.28
C VAL A 149 8.72 0.68 -13.93
N ASP A 150 9.04 0.26 -15.16
CA ASP A 150 10.19 0.77 -15.91
C ASP A 150 9.83 2.03 -16.68
N MET A 151 10.45 3.15 -16.30
CA MET A 151 10.20 4.46 -16.92
C MET A 151 11.20 4.83 -18.02
N ALA A 152 12.18 3.96 -18.34
CA ALA A 152 13.32 4.32 -19.20
C ALA A 152 12.92 4.81 -20.60
N ASN A 153 11.94 4.16 -21.23
CA ASN A 153 11.56 4.42 -22.62
C ASN A 153 10.31 5.32 -22.75
N VAL A 154 9.84 5.93 -21.66
CA VAL A 154 8.63 6.75 -21.69
C VAL A 154 8.96 8.16 -22.20
N GLU A 155 8.21 8.62 -23.20
CA GLU A 155 8.36 9.95 -23.79
C GLU A 155 7.41 10.99 -23.17
N VAL A 156 7.67 12.28 -23.37
CA VAL A 156 6.78 13.37 -22.94
C VAL A 156 5.44 13.26 -23.67
N GLY A 157 4.36 13.34 -22.89
CA GLY A 157 2.98 13.20 -23.37
C GLY A 157 2.49 11.75 -23.37
N GLN A 158 3.37 10.77 -23.11
CA GLN A 158 2.98 9.38 -22.99
C GLN A 158 2.44 9.08 -21.57
N VAL A 159 1.41 8.24 -21.53
CA VAL A 159 0.77 7.74 -20.32
C VAL A 159 1.01 6.24 -20.25
N LEU A 160 1.54 5.75 -19.13
CA LEU A 160 1.63 4.33 -18.83
C LEU A 160 0.32 3.86 -18.24
N HIS A 161 -0.20 2.79 -18.82
CA HIS A 161 -1.45 2.16 -18.40
C HIS A 161 -1.20 0.91 -17.57
N MET A 162 -2.24 0.38 -16.91
CA MET A 162 -2.11 -0.84 -16.11
C MET A 162 -1.77 -2.06 -16.97
N THR A 163 -2.14 -2.04 -18.26
CA THR A 163 -1.78 -3.09 -19.23
C THR A 163 -0.30 -3.15 -19.55
N ASP A 164 0.44 -2.05 -19.38
CA ASP A 164 1.86 -1.95 -19.74
C ASP A 164 2.77 -2.48 -18.63
N LEU A 165 2.20 -2.82 -17.47
CA LEU A 165 2.93 -3.32 -16.32
C LEU A 165 3.38 -4.77 -16.50
N LYS A 166 4.64 -5.05 -16.14
CA LYS A 166 5.18 -6.41 -16.11
C LYS A 166 4.75 -7.09 -14.81
N LEU A 167 3.72 -7.93 -14.90
CA LEU A 167 3.22 -8.66 -13.74
C LEU A 167 4.04 -9.95 -13.51
N PRO A 168 4.37 -10.28 -12.25
CA PRO A 168 4.96 -11.57 -11.90
C PRO A 168 3.96 -12.72 -12.11
N LYS A 169 4.47 -13.95 -12.17
CA LYS A 169 3.66 -15.14 -12.49
C LYS A 169 2.52 -15.31 -11.48
N GLY A 170 1.31 -15.55 -11.97
CA GLY A 170 0.15 -15.86 -11.13
C GLY A 170 -0.55 -14.65 -10.51
N VAL A 171 -0.14 -13.41 -10.85
CA VAL A 171 -0.73 -12.18 -10.35
C VAL A 171 -1.67 -11.57 -11.39
N GLU A 172 -2.92 -11.35 -10.99
CA GLU A 172 -3.95 -10.70 -11.80
C GLU A 172 -4.26 -9.31 -11.24
N LEU A 173 -4.37 -8.29 -12.09
CA LEU A 173 -4.83 -6.97 -11.65
C LEU A 173 -6.36 -6.93 -11.56
N VAL A 174 -6.89 -6.53 -10.41
CA VAL A 174 -8.34 -6.49 -10.17
C VAL A 174 -9.02 -5.49 -11.10
N SER A 175 -8.43 -4.31 -11.30
CA SER A 175 -8.96 -3.27 -12.18
C SER A 175 -9.06 -3.72 -13.64
N LEU A 176 -8.07 -4.46 -14.14
CA LEU A 176 -8.11 -5.00 -15.51
C LEU A 176 -9.17 -6.09 -15.65
N ALA A 177 -9.37 -6.92 -14.62
CA ALA A 177 -10.43 -7.92 -14.62
C ALA A 177 -11.84 -7.29 -14.71
N HIS A 178 -12.00 -6.06 -14.22
CA HIS A 178 -13.23 -5.27 -14.35
C HIS A 178 -13.31 -4.44 -15.64
N GLY A 179 -12.30 -4.49 -16.51
CA GLY A 179 -12.24 -3.74 -17.76
C GLY A 179 -11.88 -2.25 -17.59
N SER A 180 -11.40 -1.83 -16.43
CA SER A 180 -10.92 -0.46 -16.20
C SER A 180 -9.39 -0.42 -16.30
N ASP A 181 -8.90 0.16 -17.38
CA ASP A 181 -7.48 0.42 -17.58
C ASP A 181 -7.12 1.82 -17.08
N LEU A 182 -6.51 1.88 -15.90
CA LEU A 182 -6.21 3.13 -15.22
C LEU A 182 -4.80 3.63 -15.59
N PRO A 183 -4.60 4.96 -15.69
CA PRO A 183 -3.28 5.52 -15.89
C PRO A 183 -2.44 5.40 -14.61
N VAL A 184 -1.26 4.82 -14.72
CA VAL A 184 -0.34 4.57 -13.60
C VAL A 184 0.59 5.75 -13.39
N ALA A 185 1.26 6.19 -14.46
CA ALA A 185 2.16 7.35 -14.45
C ALA A 185 2.18 8.01 -15.83
N ASN A 186 2.52 9.29 -15.89
CA ASN A 186 2.66 10.00 -17.15
C ASN A 186 3.83 10.98 -17.09
N VAL A 187 4.46 11.22 -18.23
CA VAL A 187 5.49 12.26 -18.37
C VAL A 187 4.87 13.47 -19.03
N HIS A 188 5.02 14.65 -18.43
CA HIS A 188 4.47 15.89 -18.99
C HIS A 188 5.56 16.95 -19.11
N ALA A 189 5.36 17.91 -20.02
CA ALA A 189 6.28 19.03 -20.14
C ALA A 189 6.18 19.92 -18.88
N PRO A 190 7.31 20.37 -18.31
CA PRO A 190 7.30 21.22 -17.13
C PRO A 190 6.57 22.51 -17.47
N ARG A 191 5.67 22.92 -16.59
CA ARG A 191 5.06 24.25 -16.68
C ARG A 191 6.11 25.27 -16.26
N VAL A 192 6.76 25.89 -17.23
CA VAL A 192 7.58 27.09 -16.98
C VAL A 192 6.67 28.17 -16.40
N ASN A 193 6.79 28.45 -15.10
CA ASN A 193 6.46 29.77 -14.56
C ASN A 193 7.43 30.75 -15.22
N LYS A 194 6.89 31.60 -16.09
CA LYS A 194 7.65 32.54 -16.93
C LYS A 194 8.08 33.82 -16.20
N ASP A 195 8.20 33.80 -14.86
CA ASP A 195 8.37 35.04 -14.07
C ASP A 195 9.75 35.26 -13.42
N ASP A 196 10.74 34.36 -13.53
CA ASP A 196 12.07 34.59 -12.93
C ASP A 196 13.21 34.80 -13.95
N THR A 197 12.95 35.37 -15.12
CA THR A 197 14.02 35.73 -16.10
C THR A 197 13.95 37.14 -16.67
N LYS A 198 13.27 38.08 -16.01
CA LYS A 198 13.35 39.51 -16.35
C LYS A 198 13.59 40.37 -15.13
N GLU A 199 14.87 40.63 -14.85
CA GLU A 199 15.50 41.67 -13.99
C GLU A 199 16.78 41.00 -13.43
N GLU A 200 18.02 41.39 -13.69
CA GLU A 200 18.61 42.67 -14.06
C GLU A 200 19.83 42.42 -14.95
N GLY A 201 19.88 43.10 -16.09
CA GLY A 201 21.00 43.01 -17.01
C GLY A 201 20.91 44.08 -18.09
N ALA A 202 20.75 45.36 -17.69
CA ALA A 202 21.06 46.54 -18.51
C ALA A 202 20.79 47.83 -17.71
N ALA A 203 21.84 48.53 -17.30
CA ALA A 203 22.06 49.95 -17.61
C ALA A 203 23.39 50.41 -17.00
N GLU A 204 24.37 50.62 -17.88
CA GLU A 204 25.50 51.54 -17.73
C GLU A 204 25.00 53.00 -17.72
#